data_AF-A0A2E3ZT37-F1
#
_entry.id   AF-A0A2E3ZT37-F1
#
_cell.length_a   1.000
_cell.length_b   1.000
_cell.length_c   1.000
_cell.angle_alpha   90.00
_cell.angle_beta   90.00
_cell.angle_gamma   90.00
#
_symmetry.space_group_name_H-M   'P 1'
#
loop_
_entity.id
_entity.type
_entity.pdbx_description
1 polymer ?
#
loop_
_entity_poly.entity_id
_entity_poly.type
_entity_poly.pdbx_seq_one_letter_code
_entity_poly.pdbx_strand_id
1 'polypeptide(L)'
;MKNFLFDFYFLKTSFSTNDEVKKIYKNCKKKNNIALFSLEQTNGRGRINRKWISKKGDLTCSFLINRDFKISQIGNINLWFTYILLSLLKKKFPKKKFKIKWPNDIYLNNKKIAGVLIETSIVKKKN
;
A
#
# COMPACT_ATOMS: atom_id res chain seq x y z
N MET A 1 -22.82 -8.73 3.99
CA MET A 1 -21.43 -8.28 3.72
C MET A 1 -20.73 -8.07 5.05
N LYS A 2 -19.58 -8.71 5.33
CA LYS A 2 -18.78 -8.37 6.52
C LYS A 2 -18.34 -6.90 6.40
N ASN A 3 -18.56 -6.09 7.43
CA ASN A 3 -18.20 -4.68 7.46
C ASN A 3 -16.70 -4.49 7.15
N PHE A 4 -16.39 -3.96 5.96
CA PHE A 4 -15.06 -3.49 5.57
C PHE A 4 -14.81 -2.08 6.12
N LEU A 5 -15.07 -1.89 7.42
CA LEU A 5 -14.77 -0.63 8.08
C LEU A 5 -13.26 -0.52 8.30
N PHE A 6 -12.74 0.69 8.10
CA PHE A 6 -11.35 1.05 8.32
C PHE A 6 -11.28 2.07 9.44
N ASP A 7 -10.33 1.86 10.36
CA ASP A 7 -9.89 2.92 11.25
C ASP A 7 -8.88 3.79 10.47
N PHE A 8 -9.14 5.11 10.41
CA PHE A 8 -8.35 6.06 9.63
C PHE A 8 -7.32 6.77 10.50
N TYR A 9 -6.08 6.84 10.00
CA TYR A 9 -4.97 7.53 10.65
C TYR A 9 -4.29 8.48 9.66
N PHE A 10 -3.98 9.68 10.12
CA PHE A 10 -3.30 10.71 9.33
C PHE A 10 -2.07 11.20 10.09
N LEU A 11 -0.90 11.04 9.49
CA LEU A 11 0.37 11.44 10.06
C LEU A 11 1.00 12.54 9.19
N LYS A 12 1.67 13.49 9.84
CA LYS A 12 2.52 14.45 9.11
C LYS A 12 3.74 13.74 8.53
N THR A 13 4.40 12.93 9.34
CA THR A 13 5.62 12.20 8.97
C THR A 13 5.56 10.79 9.56
N SER A 14 6.10 9.82 8.85
CA SER A 14 6.29 8.45 9.33
C SER A 14 7.65 7.92 8.90
N PHE A 15 8.16 6.86 9.55
CA PHE A 15 9.31 6.13 9.01
C PHE A 15 8.91 5.41 7.72
N SER A 16 7.89 4.56 7.82
CA SER A 16 7.26 3.92 6.68
C SER A 16 5.81 3.64 7.01
N THR A 17 4.87 4.04 6.14
CA THR A 17 3.44 3.82 6.37
C THR A 17 3.11 2.34 6.58
N ASN A 18 3.83 1.44 5.89
CA ASN A 18 3.69 -0.01 6.06
C ASN A 18 4.12 -0.50 7.46
N ASP A 19 5.09 0.16 8.09
CA ASP A 19 5.56 -0.21 9.43
C ASP A 19 4.68 0.41 10.50
N GLU A 20 4.20 1.63 10.30
CA GLU A 20 3.26 2.28 11.21
C GLU A 20 1.95 1.49 11.31
N VAL A 21 1.36 1.02 10.20
CA VAL A 21 0.13 0.20 10.28
C VAL A 21 0.34 -1.10 11.06
N LYS A 22 1.52 -1.73 10.94
CA LYS A 22 1.85 -2.95 11.73
C LYS A 22 1.99 -2.62 13.20
N LYS A 23 2.62 -1.48 13.54
CA LYS A 23 2.80 -1.02 14.93
C LYS A 23 1.46 -0.71 15.58
N ILE A 24 0.61 0.06 14.91
CA ILE A 24 -0.76 0.36 15.36
C ILE A 24 -1.53 -0.93 15.57
N TYR A 25 -1.55 -1.82 14.56
CA TYR A 25 -2.27 -3.08 14.63
C TYR A 25 -1.81 -3.98 15.79
N LYS A 26 -0.50 -4.04 16.10
CA LYS A 26 0.02 -4.79 17.24
C LYS A 26 -0.49 -4.22 18.57
N ASN A 27 -0.49 -2.90 18.72
CA ASN A 27 -0.82 -2.20 19.96
C ASN A 27 -2.34 -2.00 20.18
N CYS A 28 -3.16 -2.10 19.13
CA CYS A 28 -4.60 -1.98 19.25
C CYS A 28 -5.25 -3.26 19.83
N LYS A 29 -6.14 -3.09 20.81
CA LYS A 29 -6.97 -4.18 21.35
C LYS A 29 -7.97 -4.70 20.31
N LYS A 30 -8.65 -3.79 19.60
CA LYS A 30 -9.55 -4.12 18.49
C LYS A 30 -8.73 -4.37 17.23
N LYS A 31 -8.97 -5.49 16.56
CA LYS A 31 -8.26 -5.89 15.33
C LYS A 31 -9.09 -5.53 14.10
N ASN A 32 -9.27 -4.25 13.84
CA ASN A 32 -9.96 -3.74 12.66
C ASN A 32 -9.01 -3.62 11.46
N ASN A 33 -9.56 -3.35 10.27
CA ASN A 33 -8.74 -2.89 9.15
C ASN A 33 -8.24 -1.46 9.41
N ILE A 34 -7.08 -1.10 8.88
CA ILE A 34 -6.45 0.20 9.11
C ILE A 34 -6.13 0.84 7.78
N ALA A 35 -6.48 2.12 7.62
CA ALA A 35 -6.04 2.96 6.52
C ALA A 35 -5.19 4.10 7.11
N LEU A 36 -3.91 4.15 6.74
CA LEU A 36 -2.99 5.15 7.22
C LEU A 36 -2.46 5.98 6.06
N PHE A 37 -2.46 7.29 6.23
CA PHE A 37 -1.94 8.26 5.28
C PHE A 37 -0.83 9.07 5.95
N SER A 38 0.26 9.33 5.23
CA SER A 38 1.36 10.17 5.68
C SER A 38 1.73 11.19 4.61
N LEU A 39 2.03 12.42 5.01
CA LEU A 39 2.49 13.46 4.08
C LEU A 39 3.96 13.25 3.66
N GLU A 40 4.73 12.57 4.50
CA GLU A 40 6.15 12.27 4.25
C GLU A 40 6.56 10.92 4.85
N GLN A 41 7.47 10.21 4.18
CA GLN A 41 8.17 9.04 4.71
C GLN A 41 9.68 9.29 4.78
N THR A 42 10.28 9.15 5.96
CA THR A 42 11.73 9.33 6.16
C THR A 42 12.54 8.09 5.82
N ASN A 43 11.93 6.90 5.88
CA ASN A 43 12.56 5.62 5.58
C ASN A 43 11.63 4.71 4.76
N GLY A 44 11.06 5.28 3.69
CA GLY A 44 10.15 4.56 2.81
C GLY A 44 10.79 3.31 2.20
N ARG A 45 9.98 2.26 2.04
CA ARG A 45 10.43 0.95 1.57
C ARG A 45 9.80 0.58 0.23
N GLY A 46 10.59 -0.07 -0.60
CA GLY A 46 10.19 -0.74 -1.84
C GLY A 46 10.47 -2.23 -1.77
N ARG A 47 10.14 -2.95 -2.85
CA ARG A 47 10.42 -4.39 -2.97
C ARG A 47 11.93 -4.66 -2.91
N ILE A 48 12.30 -5.85 -2.45
CA ILE A 48 13.70 -6.34 -2.41
C ILE A 48 14.61 -5.30 -1.69
N ASN A 49 14.12 -4.80 -0.55
CA ASN A 49 14.83 -3.86 0.32
C ASN A 49 15.29 -2.54 -0.35
N ARG A 50 14.71 -2.17 -1.50
CA ARG A 50 14.98 -0.86 -2.12
C ARG A 50 14.37 0.25 -1.29
N LYS A 51 14.99 1.43 -1.28
CA LYS A 51 14.43 2.62 -0.64
C LYS A 51 13.36 3.25 -1.53
N TRP A 52 12.27 3.70 -0.91
CA TRP A 52 11.28 4.59 -1.52
C TRP A 52 11.53 6.01 -0.99
N ILE A 53 11.89 6.92 -1.90
CA ILE A 53 12.14 8.32 -1.55
C ILE A 53 10.80 9.06 -1.67
N SER A 54 10.30 9.54 -0.54
CA SER A 54 9.11 10.41 -0.50
C SER A 54 9.55 11.87 -0.59
N LYS A 55 8.82 12.66 -1.39
CA LYS A 55 8.94 14.11 -1.48
C LYS A 55 7.66 14.76 -0.99
N LYS A 56 7.77 16.03 -0.58
CA LYS A 56 6.60 16.86 -0.27
C LYS A 56 5.62 16.84 -1.45
N GLY A 57 4.36 16.48 -1.18
CA GLY A 57 3.30 16.35 -2.19
C GLY A 57 3.08 14.94 -2.71
N ASP A 58 3.94 13.98 -2.36
CA ASP A 58 3.68 12.57 -2.62
C ASP A 58 2.54 12.07 -1.71
N LEU A 59 1.62 11.31 -2.28
CA LEU A 59 0.67 10.53 -1.49
C LEU A 59 1.35 9.26 -1.01
N THR A 60 1.58 9.15 0.30
CA THR A 60 2.01 7.90 0.92
C THR A 60 0.92 7.34 1.81
N CYS A 61 0.54 6.09 1.57
CA CYS A 61 -0.51 5.43 2.34
C CYS A 61 -0.35 3.92 2.39
N SER A 62 -0.90 3.32 3.43
CA SER A 62 -0.91 1.87 3.63
C SER A 62 -2.27 1.42 4.14
N PHE A 63 -2.72 0.28 3.64
CA PHE A 63 -3.95 -0.36 4.04
C PHE A 63 -3.62 -1.71 4.66
N LEU A 64 -3.93 -1.90 5.94
CA LEU A 64 -3.88 -3.19 6.59
C LEU A 64 -5.27 -3.82 6.53
N ILE A 65 -5.35 -4.97 5.87
CA ILE A 65 -6.57 -5.76 5.78
C ILE A 65 -6.44 -6.91 6.78
N ASN A 66 -7.21 -6.87 7.86
CA ASN A 66 -7.17 -7.92 8.88
C ASN A 66 -8.03 -9.12 8.45
N ARG A 67 -7.47 -9.90 7.52
CA ARG A 67 -8.09 -11.11 7.00
C ARG A 67 -7.03 -12.09 6.53
N ASP A 68 -7.31 -13.38 6.71
CA ASP A 68 -6.50 -14.43 6.13
C ASP A 68 -6.67 -14.51 4.61
N PHE A 69 -5.54 -14.59 3.92
CA PHE A 69 -5.46 -14.84 2.49
C PHE A 69 -4.66 -16.12 2.24
N LYS A 70 -5.04 -16.88 1.21
CA LYS A 70 -4.21 -17.98 0.73
C LYS A 70 -2.95 -17.40 0.10
N ILE A 71 -1.81 -18.06 0.26
CA ILE A 71 -0.53 -17.63 -0.33
C ILE A 71 -0.66 -17.45 -1.85
N SER A 72 -1.41 -18.32 -2.51
CA SER A 72 -1.70 -18.23 -3.96
C SER A 72 -2.45 -16.97 -4.39
N GLN A 73 -3.08 -16.24 -3.45
CA GLN A 73 -3.82 -15.01 -3.75
C GLN A 73 -2.93 -13.76 -3.70
N ILE A 74 -1.77 -13.80 -3.04
CA ILE A 74 -0.96 -12.60 -2.78
C ILE A 74 -0.47 -11.94 -4.07
N GLY A 75 -0.04 -12.74 -5.05
CA GLY A 75 0.36 -12.23 -6.37
C GLY A 75 -0.77 -11.49 -7.08
N ASN A 76 -1.99 -12.05 -7.02
CA ASN A 76 -3.18 -11.43 -7.58
C ASN A 76 -3.46 -10.09 -6.88
N ILE A 77 -3.45 -10.04 -5.54
CA ILE A 77 -3.75 -8.80 -4.79
C ILE A 77 -2.81 -7.66 -5.24
N ASN A 78 -1.53 -7.95 -5.46
CA ASN A 78 -0.59 -6.95 -5.96
C ASN A 78 -0.99 -6.41 -7.35
N LEU A 79 -1.41 -7.29 -8.26
CA LEU A 79 -1.90 -6.90 -9.58
C LEU A 79 -3.21 -6.11 -9.50
N TRP A 80 -4.15 -6.51 -8.64
CA TRP A 80 -5.41 -5.81 -8.41
C TRP A 80 -5.17 -4.37 -7.95
N PHE A 81 -4.36 -4.16 -6.90
CA PHE A 81 -4.06 -2.82 -6.41
C PHE A 81 -3.33 -1.96 -7.45
N THR A 82 -2.38 -2.54 -8.18
CA THR A 82 -1.66 -1.83 -9.24
C THR A 82 -2.61 -1.41 -10.38
N TYR A 83 -3.54 -2.30 -10.76
CA TYR A 83 -4.55 -2.02 -11.79
C TYR A 83 -5.58 -0.98 -11.34
N ILE A 84 -6.05 -1.05 -10.08
CA ILE A 84 -6.97 -0.05 -9.51
C ILE A 84 -6.31 1.33 -9.56
N LEU A 85 -5.05 1.44 -9.12
CA LEU A 85 -4.32 2.71 -9.16
C LEU A 85 -4.12 3.22 -10.59
N LEU A 86 -3.78 2.34 -11.55
CA LEU A 86 -3.70 2.70 -12.96
C LEU A 86 -5.03 3.23 -13.49
N SER A 87 -6.13 2.55 -13.18
CA SER A 87 -7.48 2.91 -13.63
C SER A 87 -7.92 4.27 -13.06
N LEU A 88 -7.63 4.53 -11.79
CA LEU A 88 -7.90 5.83 -11.16
C LEU A 88 -7.09 6.95 -11.82
N LEU A 89 -5.80 6.72 -12.09
CA LEU A 89 -4.95 7.71 -12.76
C LEU A 89 -5.41 7.99 -14.19
N LYS A 90 -5.76 6.95 -14.97
CA LYS A 90 -6.31 7.11 -16.32
C LYS A 90 -7.63 7.87 -16.30
N LYS A 91 -8.53 7.58 -15.35
CA LYS A 91 -9.80 8.30 -15.18
C LYS A 91 -9.57 9.78 -14.83
N LYS A 92 -8.64 10.07 -13.93
CA LYS A 92 -8.35 11.46 -13.50
C LYS A 92 -7.61 12.27 -14.57
N PHE A 93 -6.75 11.61 -15.35
CA PHE A 93 -5.91 12.26 -16.37
C PHE A 93 -6.01 11.53 -17.72
N PRO A 94 -7.15 11.62 -18.41
CA PRO A 94 -7.43 10.82 -19.61
C PRO A 94 -6.48 11.07 -20.78
N LYS A 95 -5.86 12.27 -20.84
CA LYS A 95 -4.87 12.62 -21.87
C LYS A 95 -3.46 12.08 -21.61
N LYS A 96 -3.20 11.50 -20.43
CA LYS A 96 -1.86 10.99 -20.04
C LYS A 96 -1.77 9.48 -20.29
N LYS A 97 -0.66 9.03 -20.85
CA LYS A 97 -0.41 7.62 -21.18
C LYS A 97 0.33 6.91 -20.03
N PHE A 98 -0.42 6.43 -19.04
CA PHE A 98 0.13 5.63 -17.96
C PHE A 98 0.34 4.17 -18.39
N LYS A 99 1.44 3.56 -17.94
CA LYS A 99 1.78 2.16 -18.19
C LYS A 99 2.11 1.46 -16.88
N ILE A 100 1.80 0.17 -16.79
CA ILE A 100 2.34 -0.68 -15.72
C ILE A 100 3.70 -1.20 -16.19
N LYS A 101 4.73 -0.96 -15.38
CA LYS A 101 5.95 -1.76 -15.42
C LYS A 101 5.77 -2.89 -14.42
N TRP A 102 5.70 -4.10 -14.94
CA TRP A 102 5.38 -5.27 -14.15
C TRP A 102 6.37 -5.45 -12.98
N PRO A 103 5.92 -5.90 -11.79
CA PRO A 103 4.54 -6.25 -11.44
C PRO A 103 3.74 -5.14 -10.75
N ASN A 104 4.37 -4.05 -10.33
CA ASN A 104 3.81 -3.19 -9.28
C ASN A 104 4.10 -1.69 -9.45
N ASP A 105 4.73 -1.30 -10.56
CA ASP A 105 5.14 0.08 -10.77
C ASP A 105 4.29 0.75 -11.86
N ILE A 106 3.93 2.01 -11.64
CA ILE A 106 3.23 2.82 -12.65
C ILE A 106 4.19 3.85 -13.21
N TYR A 107 4.20 3.94 -14.53
CA TYR A 107 5.07 4.80 -15.31
C TYR A 107 4.27 5.81 -16.14
N LEU A 108 4.82 7.01 -16.26
CA LEU A 108 4.39 8.06 -17.19
C LEU A 108 5.65 8.63 -17.86
N ASN A 109 5.66 8.74 -19.19
CA ASN A 109 6.82 9.25 -19.94
C ASN A 109 8.14 8.57 -19.54
N ASN A 110 8.13 7.24 -19.42
CA ASN A 110 9.27 6.41 -19.00
C ASN A 110 9.83 6.70 -17.59
N LYS A 111 9.16 7.54 -16.79
CA LYS A 111 9.50 7.79 -15.38
C LYS A 111 8.52 7.06 -14.48
N LYS A 112 9.05 6.46 -13.40
CA LYS A 112 8.22 5.84 -12.35
C LYS A 112 7.51 6.94 -11.56
N ILE A 113 6.20 6.85 -11.44
CA ILE A 113 5.37 7.83 -10.71
C ILE A 113 4.65 7.24 -9.50
N ALA A 114 4.49 5.92 -9.44
CA ALA A 114 3.92 5.23 -8.29
C ALA A 114 4.47 3.80 -8.20
N GLY A 115 4.38 3.22 -7.01
CA GLY A 115 4.69 1.82 -6.75
C GLY A 115 3.77 1.27 -5.68
N VAL A 116 3.40 0.00 -5.82
CA VAL A 116 2.64 -0.74 -4.80
C VAL A 116 3.60 -1.69 -4.08
N LEU A 117 3.57 -1.69 -2.75
CA LEU A 117 4.31 -2.63 -1.91
C LEU A 117 3.34 -3.43 -1.05
N ILE A 118 3.25 -4.73 -1.31
CA ILE A 118 2.50 -5.66 -0.45
C ILE A 118 3.47 -6.39 0.47
N GLU A 119 3.10 -6.43 1.74
CA GLU A 119 3.74 -7.24 2.76
C GLU A 119 2.71 -8.09 3.49
N THR A 120 3.08 -9.30 3.88
CA THR A 120 2.23 -10.24 4.61
C THR A 120 2.96 -10.78 5.82
N SER A 121 2.20 -11.27 6.80
CA SER A 121 2.73 -12.01 7.95
C SER A 121 2.12 -13.41 7.95
N ILE A 122 2.96 -14.42 8.13
CA ILE A 122 2.48 -15.80 8.29
C ILE A 122 1.95 -15.94 9.72
N VAL A 123 0.66 -16.21 9.84
CA VAL A 123 0.05 -16.57 11.13
C VAL A 123 0.13 -18.08 11.26
N LYS A 124 0.94 -18.60 12.19
CA LYS A 124 0.87 -20.01 12.57
C LYS A 124 -0.47 -20.23 13.26
N LYS A 125 -1.33 -21.10 12.72
CA LYS A 125 -2.47 -21.61 13.49
C LYS A 125 -1.91 -22.41 14.65
N LYS A 126 -2.28 -22.05 15.88
CA LYS A 126 -2.11 -22.97 17.01
C LYS A 126 -3.08 -24.13 16.74
N ASN A 127 -2.53 -25.34 16.67
CA ASN A 127 -3.32 -26.57 16.69
C ASN A 127 -4.09 -26.65 18.01
#